data_AF-A0A834QBJ8-F1
#
_entry.id   AF-A0A834QBJ8-F1
#
_cell.length_a   1.000
_cell.length_b   1.000
_cell.length_c   1.000
_cell.angle_alpha   90.00
_cell.angle_beta   90.00
_cell.angle_gamma   90.00
#
_symmetry.space_group_name_H-M   'P 1'
#
loop_
_entity.id
_entity.type
_entity.pdbx_description
1 polymer ?
#
loop_
_entity_poly.entity_id
_entity_poly.type
_entity_poly.pdbx_seq_one_letter_code
_entity_poly.pdbx_strand_id
1 'polypeptide(L)'
;MEGPTSSSRFELPCITQSLTAYHRYELQIRYLPEHFVESLKENRTTLLYFYQQLRNDYMQCFASKVSEGMALQLGCLELRRFFKDMPYNALDKKSNLELLE
;
A
#
# COMPACT_ATOMS: atom_id res chain seq x y z
N MET A 1 42.05 46.00 -21.41
CA MET A 1 41.93 44.59 -21.86
C MET A 1 40.85 44.00 -20.98
N GLU A 2 39.60 44.17 -21.38
CA GLU A 2 38.43 43.73 -20.64
C GLU A 2 38.20 42.25 -20.97
N GLY A 3 38.36 41.37 -19.99
CA GLY A 3 38.02 39.94 -20.11
C GLY A 3 36.53 39.74 -19.81
N PRO A 4 35.79 38.93 -20.57
CA PRO A 4 34.42 38.64 -20.21
C PRO A 4 34.42 37.57 -19.11
N THR A 5 33.92 37.99 -17.95
CA THR A 5 33.30 37.14 -16.94
C THR A 5 32.13 36.36 -17.57
N SER A 6 32.21 35.04 -17.58
CA SER A 6 31.01 34.20 -17.58
C SER A 6 31.33 32.83 -16.99
N SER A 7 31.06 32.72 -15.69
CA SER A 7 30.88 31.45 -15.02
C SER A 7 29.64 30.78 -15.64
N SER A 8 29.83 29.95 -16.66
CA SER A 8 28.80 29.02 -17.12
C SER A 8 28.81 27.81 -16.21
N ARG A 9 28.28 28.00 -15.00
CA ARG A 9 27.69 26.90 -14.24
C ARG A 9 26.64 26.29 -15.15
N PHE A 10 26.92 25.10 -15.70
CA PHE A 10 25.91 24.25 -16.32
C PHE A 10 24.93 23.85 -15.22
N GLU A 11 23.97 24.73 -14.93
CA GLU A 11 22.80 24.36 -14.18
C GLU A 11 21.94 23.50 -15.10
N LEU A 12 21.90 22.21 -14.79
CA LEU A 12 20.84 21.31 -15.24
C LEU A 12 20.03 20.83 -14.02
N PRO A 13 19.19 21.70 -13.38
CA PRO A 13 18.32 21.28 -12.30
C PRO A 13 16.99 20.70 -12.83
N CYS A 14 16.66 20.92 -14.11
CA CYS A 14 15.36 20.59 -14.69
C CYS A 14 15.24 19.12 -15.13
N ILE A 15 16.34 18.49 -15.57
CA ILE A 15 16.28 17.09 -16.07
C ILE A 15 16.20 16.09 -14.91
N THR A 16 16.79 16.38 -13.75
CA THR A 16 16.73 15.50 -12.58
C THR A 16 15.37 15.51 -11.88
N GLN A 17 14.65 16.65 -11.91
CA GLN A 17 13.29 16.72 -11.34
C GLN A 17 12.27 15.95 -12.19
N SER A 18 12.36 16.00 -13.53
CA SER A 18 11.42 15.26 -14.39
C SER A 18 11.68 13.76 -14.42
N LEU A 19 12.96 13.34 -14.36
CA LEU A 19 13.34 11.92 -14.36
C LEU A 19 12.97 11.20 -13.04
N THR A 20 12.82 11.92 -11.94
CA THR A 20 12.31 11.34 -10.70
C THR A 20 10.78 11.39 -10.61
N ALA A 21 10.14 12.28 -11.38
CA ALA A 21 8.68 12.43 -11.38
C ALA A 21 7.92 11.33 -12.15
N TYR A 22 8.55 10.66 -13.14
CA TYR A 22 7.88 9.62 -13.95
C TYR A 22 8.02 8.20 -13.40
N HIS A 23 8.93 7.96 -12.44
CA HIS A 23 9.22 6.63 -11.91
C HIS A 23 8.76 6.47 -10.46
N ARG A 24 7.72 5.66 -10.25
CA ARG A 24 7.27 5.23 -8.93
C ARG A 24 7.97 3.92 -8.55
N TYR A 25 8.95 4.00 -7.67
CA TYR A 25 9.60 2.82 -7.10
C TYR A 25 8.80 2.33 -5.89
N GLU A 26 8.34 1.09 -5.93
CA GLU A 26 7.62 0.45 -4.85
C GLU A 26 8.41 -0.79 -4.41
N LEU A 27 8.78 -0.85 -3.14
CA LEU A 27 9.32 -2.08 -2.56
C LEU A 27 8.20 -3.13 -2.63
N GLN A 28 8.54 -4.36 -2.98
CA GLN A 28 7.58 -5.46 -3.04
C GLN A 28 8.28 -6.77 -2.71
N ILE A 29 7.56 -7.66 -2.02
CA ILE A 29 7.96 -9.06 -1.86
C ILE A 29 7.63 -9.77 -3.16
N ARG A 30 8.68 -10.26 -3.84
CA ARG A 30 8.57 -11.02 -5.11
C ARG A 30 8.92 -12.50 -4.97
N TYR A 31 9.76 -12.83 -3.98
CA TYR A 31 10.24 -14.19 -3.76
C TYR A 31 9.71 -14.68 -2.43
N LEU A 32 8.97 -15.79 -2.47
CA LEU A 32 8.43 -16.45 -1.29
C LEU A 32 9.13 -17.80 -1.15
N PRO A 33 9.74 -18.09 0.01
CA PRO A 33 10.32 -19.39 0.26
C PRO A 33 9.24 -20.48 0.34
N GLU A 34 9.64 -21.74 0.25
CA GLU A 34 8.73 -22.85 0.59
C GLU A 34 8.29 -22.70 2.05
N HIS A 35 7.03 -23.03 2.33
CA HIS A 35 6.44 -22.90 3.66
C HIS A 35 6.48 -21.47 4.26
N PHE A 36 6.52 -20.43 3.42
CA PHE A 36 6.64 -19.04 3.87
C PHE A 36 5.61 -18.62 4.92
N VAL A 37 4.42 -19.23 4.95
CA VAL A 37 3.35 -18.92 5.91
C VAL A 37 3.83 -19.11 7.34
N GLU A 38 4.65 -20.13 7.62
CA GLU A 38 5.17 -20.41 8.95
C GLU A 38 6.22 -19.37 9.34
N SER A 39 7.18 -19.11 8.45
CA SER A 39 8.22 -18.09 8.66
C SER A 39 7.64 -16.67 8.79
N LEU A 40 6.59 -16.33 8.04
CA LEU A 40 5.91 -15.04 8.15
C LEU A 40 5.14 -14.90 9.46
N LYS A 41 4.60 -15.99 10.03
CA LYS A 41 3.94 -15.93 11.34
C LYS A 41 4.91 -15.52 12.46
N GLU A 42 6.18 -15.92 12.35
CA GLU A 42 7.23 -15.50 13.28
C GLU A 42 7.59 -14.02 13.10
N ASN A 43 7.56 -13.52 11.86
CA ASN A 43 7.85 -12.12 11.55
C ASN A 43 6.59 -11.31 11.20
N ARG A 44 5.96 -10.75 12.23
CA ARG A 44 4.73 -9.94 12.10
C ARG A 44 4.85 -8.78 11.11
N THR A 45 6.01 -8.11 11.05
CA THR A 45 6.21 -6.96 10.17
C THR A 45 6.20 -7.38 8.71
N THR A 46 6.96 -8.42 8.35
CA THR A 46 6.99 -8.95 6.98
C THR A 46 5.62 -9.53 6.60
N LEU A 47 4.94 -10.22 7.51
CA LEU A 47 3.58 -10.71 7.29
C LEU A 47 2.61 -9.57 6.98
N LEU A 48 2.65 -8.50 7.77
CA LEU A 48 1.76 -7.36 7.59
C LEU A 48 2.04 -6.65 6.27
N TYR A 49 3.31 -6.50 5.91
CA TYR A 49 3.73 -5.90 4.65
C TYR A 49 3.27 -6.73 3.45
N PHE A 50 3.49 -8.05 3.49
CA PHE A 50 3.02 -8.97 2.46
C PHE A 50 1.50 -8.95 2.31
N TYR A 51 0.78 -8.93 3.44
CA TYR A 51 -0.68 -8.82 3.44
C TYR A 51 -1.14 -7.51 2.77
N GLN A 52 -0.51 -6.38 3.10
CA GLN A 52 -0.87 -5.08 2.51
C GLN A 52 -0.64 -5.07 0.99
N GLN A 53 0.46 -5.66 0.53
CA GLN A 53 0.74 -5.82 -0.90
C GLN A 53 -0.37 -6.64 -1.58
N LEU A 54 -0.71 -7.81 -1.05
CA LEU A 54 -1.79 -8.65 -1.59
C LEU A 54 -3.16 -7.98 -1.54
N ARG A 55 -3.45 -7.23 -0.47
CA ARG A 55 -4.70 -6.46 -0.34
C ARG A 55 -4.79 -5.40 -1.44
N ASN A 56 -3.71 -4.68 -1.71
CA ASN A 56 -3.68 -3.67 -2.75
C ASN A 56 -3.93 -4.31 -4.13
N ASP A 57 -3.26 -5.42 -4.42
CA ASP A 57 -3.45 -6.17 -5.68
C ASP A 57 -4.88 -6.70 -5.80
N TYR A 58 -5.45 -7.22 -4.70
CA TYR A 58 -6.85 -7.66 -4.64
C TYR A 58 -7.81 -6.51 -4.98
N MET A 59 -7.67 -5.37 -4.30
CA MET A 59 -8.56 -4.21 -4.51
C MET A 59 -8.47 -3.66 -5.93
N GLN A 60 -7.26 -3.63 -6.52
CA GLN A 60 -7.05 -3.08 -7.86
C GLN A 60 -7.47 -4.03 -8.98
N CYS A 61 -7.24 -5.34 -8.83
CA CYS A 61 -7.35 -6.28 -9.94
C CYS A 61 -8.48 -7.31 -9.81
N PHE A 62 -8.98 -7.58 -8.59
CA PHE A 62 -9.86 -8.72 -8.31
C PHE A 62 -11.17 -8.36 -7.59
N ALA A 63 -11.24 -7.25 -6.87
CA ALA A 63 -12.43 -6.86 -6.11
C ALA A 63 -13.70 -6.75 -6.98
N SER A 64 -13.58 -6.33 -8.24
CA SER A 64 -14.69 -6.25 -9.19
C SER A 64 -14.99 -7.57 -9.92
N LYS A 65 -14.12 -8.58 -9.82
CA LYS A 65 -14.24 -9.86 -10.53
C LYS A 65 -14.74 -10.99 -9.65
N VAL A 66 -14.62 -10.84 -8.34
CA VAL A 66 -15.04 -11.84 -7.37
C VAL A 66 -16.55 -11.74 -7.12
N SER A 67 -17.17 -12.82 -6.62
CA SER A 67 -18.57 -12.78 -6.22
C SER A 67 -18.80 -11.79 -5.07
N GLU A 68 -19.98 -11.18 -5.05
CA GLU A 68 -20.39 -10.22 -4.02
C GLU A 68 -20.23 -10.79 -2.61
N GLY A 69 -20.65 -12.04 -2.39
CA GLY A 69 -20.53 -12.70 -1.08
C GLY A 69 -19.07 -12.86 -0.62
N MET A 70 -18.15 -13.14 -1.55
CA MET A 70 -16.72 -13.26 -1.22
C MET A 70 -16.10 -11.88 -0.97
N ALA A 71 -16.45 -10.87 -1.76
CA ALA A 71 -16.01 -9.49 -1.53
C ALA A 71 -16.47 -8.99 -0.16
N LEU A 72 -17.72 -9.27 0.22
CA LEU A 72 -18.27 -8.94 1.52
C LEU A 72 -17.52 -9.65 2.66
N GLN A 73 -17.27 -10.95 2.54
CA GLN A 73 -16.51 -11.71 3.54
C GLN A 73 -15.11 -11.15 3.76
N LEU A 74 -14.39 -10.84 2.67
CA LEU A 74 -13.06 -10.25 2.74
C LEU A 74 -13.08 -8.82 3.32
N GLY A 75 -14.12 -8.03 3.00
CA GLY A 75 -14.35 -6.72 3.59
C GLY A 75 -14.58 -6.79 5.11
N CYS A 76 -15.47 -7.68 5.56
CA CYS A 76 -15.72 -7.91 6.98
C CYS A 76 -14.45 -8.38 7.73
N LEU A 77 -13.66 -9.25 7.10
CA LEU A 77 -12.40 -9.72 7.67
C LEU A 77 -11.41 -8.56 7.87
N GLU A 78 -11.30 -7.66 6.89
CA GLU A 78 -10.42 -6.49 6.98
C GLU A 78 -10.91 -5.48 8.02
N LEU A 79 -12.22 -5.25 8.13
CA LEU A 79 -12.79 -4.40 9.19
C LEU A 79 -12.43 -4.93 10.58
N ARG A 80 -12.56 -6.25 10.79
CA ARG A 80 -12.19 -6.88 12.06
C ARG A 80 -10.70 -6.74 12.37
N ARG A 81 -9.84 -6.80 11.34
CA ARG A 81 -8.40 -6.65 11.49
C ARG A 81 -7.98 -5.20 11.76
N PHE A 82 -8.60 -4.25 11.06
CA PHE A 82 -8.30 -2.82 11.18
C PHE A 82 -8.78 -2.26 12.53
N PHE A 83 -10.03 -2.58 12.89
CA PHE A 83 -10.64 -2.20 14.17
C PHE A 83 -10.44 -3.27 15.25
N LYS A 84 -9.22 -3.81 15.38
CA LYS A 84 -8.91 -4.90 16.33
C LYS A 84 -9.22 -4.55 17.80
N ASP A 85 -9.15 -3.26 18.15
CA ASP A 85 -9.35 -2.76 19.52
C ASP A 85 -10.82 -2.32 19.75
N MET A 86 -11.66 -2.42 18.72
CA MET A 86 -13.07 -2.06 18.79
C MET A 86 -13.91 -3.26 19.29
N PRO A 87 -14.90 -3.03 20.19
CA PRO A 87 -15.72 -4.11 20.70
C PRO A 87 -16.54 -4.76 19.58
N TYR A 88 -16.81 -6.07 19.70
CA TYR A 88 -17.40 -6.89 18.64
C TYR A 88 -18.78 -6.43 18.16
N ASN A 89 -19.50 -5.69 19.00
CA ASN A 89 -20.83 -5.13 18.75
C ASN A 89 -20.80 -3.63 18.36
N ALA A 90 -19.62 -3.05 18.17
CA ALA A 90 -19.51 -1.63 17.87
C ALA A 90 -20.17 -1.27 16.53
N LEU A 91 -20.11 -2.17 15.55
CA LEU A 91 -20.69 -1.94 14.22
C LEU A 91 -22.20 -2.23 14.16
N ASP A 92 -22.82 -2.71 15.26
CA ASP A 92 -24.27 -2.89 15.33
C ASP A 92 -25.01 -1.55 15.47
N LYS A 93 -24.31 -0.51 15.95
CA LYS A 93 -24.84 0.84 16.03
C LYS A 93 -24.70 1.53 14.68
N LYS A 94 -25.83 1.90 14.08
CA LYS A 94 -25.89 2.65 12.80
C LYS A 94 -25.00 3.90 12.78
N SER A 95 -24.90 4.63 13.89
CA SER A 95 -24.02 5.80 14.01
C SER A 95 -22.54 5.48 13.83
N ASN A 96 -22.11 4.29 14.23
CA ASN A 96 -20.71 3.88 14.09
C ASN A 96 -20.40 3.42 12.66
N LEU A 97 -21.40 2.90 11.93
CA LEU A 97 -21.27 2.60 10.49
C LEU A 97 -21.16 3.87 9.64
N GLU A 98 -21.91 4.93 9.97
CA GLU A 98 -21.81 6.23 9.30
C GLU A 98 -20.43 6.89 9.46
N LEU A 99 -19.69 6.52 10.50
CA LEU A 99 -18.29 6.96 10.71
C LEU A 99 -17.27 6.24 9.82
N LEU A 100 -17.66 5.16 9.14
CA LEU A 100 -16.80 4.41 8.22
C LEU A 100 -16.90 4.87 6.76
N GLU A 101 -17.90 5.69 6.40
CA GLU A 101 -18.08 6.29 5.07
C GLU A 101 -17.19 7.53 4.87
#